data_AF-A0A927FZJ3-F1
#
_entry.id   AF-A0A927FZJ3-F1
#
_cell.length_a   1.000
_cell.length_b   1.000
_cell.length_c   1.000
_cell.angle_alpha   90.00
_cell.angle_beta   90.00
_cell.angle_gamma   90.00
#
_symmetry.space_group_name_H-M   'P 1'
#
loop_
_entity.id
_entity.type
_entity.pdbx_description
1 polymer ?
#
loop_
_entity_poly.entity_id
_entity_poly.type
_entity_poly.pdbx_seq_one_letter_code
_entity_poly.pdbx_strand_id
1 'polypeptide(L)'
;MKFENTGLENQTVDFSRLSDVMKELGFVLAGQWDYERVTYDRKFDLKGEIFYLRVQAFTVEGEIEGKHAVVKLLTPLLGKHYYPHGVEYGDGETFPKTIVEQSTRLLSQLSDELEKIK
;
A
#
# COMPACT_ATOMS: atom_id res chain seq x y z
N MET A 1 2.11 -5.88 10.79
CA MET A 1 3.33 -6.45 10.18
C MET A 1 3.91 -5.50 9.15
N LYS A 2 5.23 -5.30 9.14
CA LYS A 2 5.94 -4.53 8.09
C LYS A 2 6.53 -5.50 7.05
N PHE A 3 6.56 -5.10 5.78
CA PHE A 3 7.31 -5.81 4.74
C PHE A 3 8.55 -5.00 4.41
N GLU A 4 9.70 -5.48 4.87
CA GLU A 4 10.99 -4.86 4.58
C GLU A 4 11.66 -5.53 3.38
N ASN A 5 12.54 -4.79 2.70
CA ASN A 5 13.28 -5.24 1.52
C ASN A 5 12.35 -5.66 0.37
N THR A 6 11.22 -4.96 0.23
CA THR A 6 10.30 -5.15 -0.89
C THR A 6 10.82 -4.53 -2.18
N GLY A 7 11.82 -3.64 -2.07
CA GLY A 7 12.34 -2.86 -3.18
C GLY A 7 11.47 -1.64 -3.47
N LEU A 8 10.29 -1.53 -2.86
CA LEU A 8 9.38 -0.39 -2.99
C LEU A 8 9.83 0.78 -2.12
N GLU A 9 10.54 0.50 -1.03
CA GLU A 9 11.00 1.51 -0.10
C GLU A 9 11.92 2.50 -0.81
N ASN A 10 11.60 3.79 -0.70
CA ASN A 10 12.33 4.89 -1.33
C ASN A 10 12.23 5.02 -2.85
N GLN A 11 11.43 4.20 -3.54
CA GLN A 11 11.15 4.44 -4.95
C GLN A 11 10.32 5.72 -5.12
N THR A 12 10.72 6.55 -6.09
CA THR A 12 9.97 7.72 -6.53
C THR A 12 9.30 7.44 -7.86
N VAL A 13 8.03 7.83 -8.00
CA VAL A 13 7.22 7.58 -9.19
C VAL A 13 6.20 8.70 -9.39
N ASP A 14 5.80 8.95 -10.64
CA ASP A 14 4.66 9.79 -10.96
C ASP A 14 3.38 9.25 -10.29
N PHE A 15 2.69 10.12 -9.56
CA PHE A 15 1.48 9.77 -8.83
C PHE A 15 0.38 9.19 -9.71
N SER A 16 0.20 9.73 -10.93
CA SER A 16 -0.80 9.23 -11.88
C SER A 16 -0.52 7.79 -12.28
N ARG A 17 0.73 7.48 -12.64
CA ARG A 17 1.15 6.11 -13.01
C ARG A 17 1.05 5.16 -11.82
N LEU A 18 1.45 5.60 -10.62
CA LEU A 18 1.27 4.81 -9.41
C LEU A 18 -0.22 4.48 -9.18
N SER A 19 -1.10 5.47 -9.34
CA SER A 19 -2.54 5.30 -9.15
C SER A 19 -3.13 4.27 -10.12
N ASP A 20 -2.70 4.30 -11.38
CA ASP A 20 -3.13 3.34 -12.40
C ASP A 20 -2.69 1.92 -12.05
N VAL A 21 -1.40 1.71 -11.72
CA VAL A 21 -0.86 0.40 -11.32
C VAL A 21 -1.55 -0.12 -10.05
N MET A 22 -1.74 0.75 -9.04
CA MET A 22 -2.43 0.39 -7.79
C MET A 22 -3.85 -0.10 -8.07
N LYS A 23 -4.59 0.61 -8.93
CA LYS A 23 -5.95 0.24 -9.32
C LYS A 23 -6.00 -1.09 -10.06
N GLU A 24 -5.06 -1.34 -10.98
CA GLU A 24 -4.94 -2.61 -11.72
C GLU A 24 -4.66 -3.79 -10.78
N LEU A 25 -3.85 -3.59 -9.75
CA LEU A 25 -3.57 -4.58 -8.70
C LEU A 25 -4.69 -4.66 -7.65
N GLY A 26 -5.76 -3.87 -7.81
CA GLY A 26 -6.95 -3.90 -6.97
C GLY A 26 -6.82 -3.19 -5.63
N PHE A 27 -5.80 -2.34 -5.46
CA PHE A 27 -5.75 -1.40 -4.34
C PHE A 27 -6.76 -0.27 -4.55
N VAL A 28 -7.28 0.25 -3.43
CA VAL A 28 -8.19 1.38 -3.41
C VAL A 28 -7.51 2.52 -2.68
N LEU A 29 -7.64 3.73 -3.23
CA LEU A 29 -7.21 4.94 -2.54
C LEU A 29 -8.06 5.11 -1.26
N ALA A 30 -7.43 4.89 -0.11
CA ALA A 30 -8.06 5.02 1.20
C ALA A 30 -8.26 6.52 1.47
N GLY A 31 -9.52 6.96 1.55
CA GLY A 31 -9.94 8.37 1.56
C GLY A 31 -9.53 9.17 2.79
N GLN A 32 -8.23 9.40 2.96
CA GLN A 32 -7.70 10.42 3.86
C GLN A 32 -7.30 11.64 3.03
N TRP A 33 -7.91 12.78 3.34
CA TRP A 33 -7.54 14.09 2.83
C TRP A 33 -6.22 14.52 3.46
N ASP A 34 -5.12 13.96 2.96
CA ASP A 34 -3.77 14.35 3.32
C ASP A 34 -3.12 14.95 2.07
N TYR A 35 -2.76 16.24 2.16
CA TYR A 35 -2.15 16.97 1.05
C TYR A 35 -0.73 16.48 0.72
N GLU A 36 -0.11 15.76 1.65
CA GLU A 36 1.27 15.27 1.53
C GLU A 36 1.34 13.75 1.41
N ARG A 37 0.28 13.01 1.76
CA ARG A 37 0.31 11.54 1.76
C ARG A 37 -0.85 10.91 1.01
N VAL A 38 -0.54 9.86 0.28
CA VAL A 38 -1.53 8.96 -0.31
C VAL A 38 -1.42 7.58 0.32
N THR A 39 -2.58 6.99 0.58
CA THR A 39 -2.69 5.67 1.19
C THR A 39 -3.52 4.78 0.28
N TYR A 40 -2.97 3.63 -0.10
CA TYR A 40 -3.62 2.61 -0.90
C TYR A 40 -3.82 1.37 -0.06
N ASP A 41 -5.07 0.90 0.04
CA ASP A 41 -5.42 -0.29 0.80
C ASP A 41 -5.97 -1.38 -0.12
N ARG A 42 -5.48 -2.61 0.08
CA ARG A 42 -6.06 -3.84 -0.44
C ARG A 42 -6.68 -4.61 0.71
N LYS A 43 -8.01 -4.76 0.69
CA LYS A 43 -8.76 -5.52 1.69
C LYS A 43 -8.69 -7.01 1.40
N PHE A 44 -8.46 -7.81 2.44
CA PHE A 44 -8.69 -9.25 2.46
C PHE A 44 -9.78 -9.59 3.47
N ASP A 45 -10.63 -10.55 3.11
CA ASP A 45 -11.58 -11.18 4.02
C ASP A 45 -11.22 -12.66 4.10
N LEU A 46 -10.90 -13.12 5.30
CA LEU A 46 -10.60 -14.52 5.54
C LEU A 46 -11.35 -14.98 6.79
N LYS A 47 -12.36 -15.83 6.58
CA LYS A 47 -13.17 -16.44 7.65
C LYS A 47 -13.78 -15.40 8.61
N GLY A 48 -14.18 -14.23 8.10
CA GLY A 48 -14.78 -13.15 8.89
C GLY A 48 -13.76 -12.24 9.58
N GLU A 49 -12.46 -12.49 9.43
CA GLU A 49 -11.40 -11.55 9.81
C GLU A 49 -11.02 -10.68 8.61
N ILE A 50 -10.86 -9.38 8.86
CA ILE A 50 -10.52 -8.40 7.83
C ILE A 50 -9.05 -7.99 8.00
N PHE A 51 -8.34 -7.96 6.88
CA PHE A 51 -6.96 -7.49 6.81
C PHE A 51 -6.82 -6.43 5.73
N TYR A 52 -5.90 -5.50 5.92
CA TYR A 52 -5.58 -4.47 4.95
C TYR A 52 -4.07 -4.49 4.67
N LEU A 53 -3.71 -4.80 3.43
CA LEU A 53 -2.37 -4.49 2.93
C LEU A 53 -2.36 -3.03 2.48
N ARG A 54 -1.55 -2.24 3.16
CA ARG A 54 -1.43 -0.80 3.01
C ARG A 54 -0.10 -0.45 2.37
N VAL A 55 -0.17 0.32 1.29
CA VAL A 55 0.99 0.98 0.69
C VAL A 55 0.78 2.48 0.77
N GLN A 56 1.76 3.19 1.30
CA GLN A 56 1.70 4.64 1.45
C GLN A 56 2.80 5.29 0.62
N ALA A 57 2.52 6.48 0.13
CA ALA A 57 3.52 7.34 -0.48
C ALA A 57 3.36 8.78 0.05
N PHE A 58 4.44 9.54 0.02
CA PHE A 58 4.41 10.96 0.33
C PHE A 58 4.94 11.79 -0.83
N THR A 59 4.40 12.97 -1.03
CA THR A 59 4.79 13.87 -2.12
C THR A 59 6.19 14.40 -1.88
N VAL A 60 7.04 14.29 -2.90
CA VAL A 60 8.38 14.90 -2.91
C VAL A 60 8.45 16.12 -3.82
N GLU A 61 7.63 16.13 -4.87
CA GLU A 61 7.49 17.27 -5.79
C GLU A 61 6.04 17.40 -6.25
N GLY A 62 5.55 18.63 -6.37
CA GLY A 62 4.15 18.92 -6.74
C GLY A 62 3.17 18.75 -5.58
N GLU A 63 1.90 18.57 -5.92
CA GLU A 63 0.79 18.39 -4.98
C GLU A 63 -0.04 17.17 -5.41
N ILE A 64 -0.55 16.41 -4.44
CA ILE A 64 -1.47 15.30 -4.70
C ILE A 64 -2.69 15.85 -5.44
N GLU A 65 -3.20 15.11 -6.43
CA GLU A 65 -4.21 15.56 -7.42
C GLU A 65 -3.68 16.47 -8.55
N GLY A 66 -2.43 16.93 -8.47
CA GLY A 66 -1.73 17.58 -9.57
C GLY A 66 -1.36 16.61 -10.69
N LYS A 67 -1.28 17.09 -11.94
CA LYS A 67 -0.94 16.26 -13.12
C LYS A 67 0.47 15.65 -13.08
N HIS A 68 1.39 16.23 -12.31
CA HIS A 68 2.82 15.91 -12.32
C HIS A 68 3.38 15.78 -10.89
N ALA A 69 2.59 15.23 -9.97
CA ALA A 69 3.09 14.98 -8.62
C ALA A 69 4.04 13.77 -8.62
N VAL A 70 5.21 13.94 -8.03
CA VAL A 70 6.15 12.84 -7.78
C VAL A 70 6.01 12.43 -6.33
N VAL A 71 5.78 11.14 -6.09
CA VAL A 71 5.59 10.58 -4.76
C VAL A 71 6.66 9.54 -4.46
N LYS A 72 7.06 9.46 -3.20
CA LYS A 72 8.01 8.49 -2.68
C LYS A 72 7.31 7.45 -1.81
N LEU A 73 7.49 6.18 -2.16
CA LEU A 73 6.87 5.05 -1.46
C LEU A 73 7.54 4.78 -0.10
N LEU A 74 6.69 4.43 0.86
CA LEU A 74 7.05 3.99 2.21
C LEU A 74 7.00 2.47 2.32
N THR A 75 7.57 1.94 3.40
CA THR A 75 7.50 0.52 3.75
C THR A 75 6.04 0.05 3.83
N PRO A 76 5.64 -0.96 3.05
CA PRO A 76 4.29 -1.52 3.10
C PRO A 76 3.97 -2.15 4.46
N LEU A 77 2.69 -2.08 4.84
CA LEU A 77 2.18 -2.57 6.11
C LEU A 77 1.01 -3.52 5.88
N LEU A 78 0.95 -4.63 6.61
CA LEU A 78 -0.26 -5.43 6.74
C LEU A 78 -0.83 -5.23 8.15
N GLY A 79 -2.08 -4.78 8.17
CA GLY A 79 -2.84 -4.55 9.38
C GLY A 79 -4.04 -5.49 9.47
N LYS A 80 -4.44 -5.82 10.69
CA LYS A 80 -5.66 -6.57 10.98
C LYS A 80 -6.71 -5.61 11.53
N HIS A 81 -7.91 -5.69 11.00
CA HIS A 81 -9.01 -4.85 11.45
C HIS A 81 -9.80 -5.54 12.56
N TYR A 82 -9.81 -4.92 13.73
CA TYR A 82 -10.66 -5.27 14.85
C TYR A 82 -11.81 -4.29 14.91
N TYR A 83 -13.00 -4.72 14.51
CA TYR A 83 -14.19 -3.89 14.74
C TYR A 83 -14.57 -3.97 16.23
N PRO A 84 -14.86 -2.85 16.91
CA PRO A 84 -14.92 -1.46 16.43
C PRO A 84 -13.61 -0.65 16.61
N HIS A 85 -12.53 -1.27 17.09
CA HIS A 85 -11.29 -0.65 17.54
C HIS A 85 -10.35 -0.14 16.43
N GLY A 86 -10.56 -0.52 15.17
CA GLY A 86 -9.77 -0.02 14.03
C GLY A 86 -8.79 -1.05 13.49
N VAL A 87 -7.67 -0.59 12.92
CA VAL A 87 -6.65 -1.46 12.30
C VAL A 87 -5.38 -1.46 13.14
N GLU A 88 -4.96 -2.64 13.57
CA GLU A 88 -3.76 -2.88 14.38
C GLU A 88 -2.64 -3.48 13.53
N TYR A 89 -1.40 -3.05 13.78
CA TYR A 89 -0.23 -3.39 12.97
C TYR A 89 0.93 -4.02 13.78
N GLY A 90 0.77 -4.20 15.09
CA GLY A 90 1.85 -4.47 16.07
C GLY A 90 2.19 -5.95 16.37
N ASP A 91 3.14 -6.14 17.31
CA ASP A 91 3.83 -7.40 17.63
C ASP A 91 2.98 -8.48 18.34
N GLY A 92 1.72 -8.17 18.69
CA GLY A 92 0.76 -9.14 19.24
C GLY A 92 -0.13 -9.80 18.18
N GLU A 93 -0.01 -9.39 16.92
CA GLU A 93 -0.93 -9.78 15.85
C GLU A 93 -0.48 -11.05 15.13
N THR A 94 -1.40 -12.00 14.96
CA THR A 94 -1.16 -13.20 14.14
C THR A 94 -1.74 -12.99 12.75
N PHE A 95 -0.87 -12.97 11.74
CA PHE A 95 -1.28 -12.86 10.35
C PHE A 95 -1.32 -14.25 9.71
N PRO A 96 -2.46 -14.67 9.12
CA PRO A 96 -2.56 -15.96 8.45
C PRO A 96 -1.55 -16.07 7.31
N LYS A 97 -0.86 -17.21 7.21
CA LYS A 97 0.19 -17.45 6.18
C LYS A 97 -0.31 -17.15 4.77
N THR A 98 -1.56 -17.50 4.47
CA THR A 98 -2.19 -17.25 3.17
C THR A 98 -2.28 -15.76 2.84
N ILE A 99 -2.58 -14.90 3.82
CA ILE A 99 -2.64 -13.45 3.64
C ILE A 99 -1.24 -12.87 3.47
N VAL A 100 -0.26 -13.36 4.23
CA VAL A 100 1.14 -12.94 4.09
C VAL A 100 1.68 -13.31 2.71
N GLU A 101 1.47 -14.55 2.25
CA GLU A 101 1.91 -15.01 0.92
C GLU A 101 1.26 -14.21 -0.21
N GLN A 102 -0.05 -13.95 -0.13
CA GLN A 102 -0.75 -13.10 -1.10
C GLN A 102 -0.22 -11.67 -1.08
N SER A 103 0.05 -11.12 0.10
CA SER A 103 0.59 -9.77 0.24
C SER A 103 1.99 -9.66 -0.38
N THR A 104 2.88 -10.60 -0.07
CA THR A 104 4.23 -10.66 -0.67
C THR A 104 4.17 -10.75 -2.19
N ARG A 105 3.26 -11.57 -2.74
CA ARG A 105 3.07 -11.68 -4.20
C ARG A 105 2.62 -10.36 -4.81
N LEU A 106 1.62 -9.70 -4.21
CA LEU A 106 1.12 -8.41 -4.71
C LEU A 106 2.20 -7.32 -4.65
N LEU A 107 3.00 -7.28 -3.58
CA LEU A 107 4.09 -6.31 -3.46
C LEU A 107 5.21 -6.57 -4.47
N SER A 108 5.52 -7.84 -4.76
CA SER A 108 6.46 -8.20 -5.84
C SER A 108 5.94 -7.74 -7.20
N GLN A 109 4.66 -8.01 -7.50
CA GLN A 109 4.05 -7.56 -8.76
C GLN A 109 4.04 -6.03 -8.86
N LEU A 110 3.72 -5.33 -7.78
CA LEU A 110 3.81 -3.87 -7.73
C LEU A 110 5.23 -3.40 -8.04
N SER A 111 6.26 -3.99 -7.43
CA SER A 111 7.64 -3.63 -7.71
C SER A 111 8.00 -3.82 -9.18
N ASP A 112 7.63 -4.97 -9.76
CA ASP A 112 7.89 -5.28 -11.17
C ASP A 112 7.18 -4.31 -12.13
N GLU A 113 5.92 -3.95 -11.86
CA GLU A 113 5.19 -2.99 -12.69
C GLU A 113 5.78 -1.57 -12.57
N LEU A 114 6.20 -1.16 -11.37
CA LEU A 114 6.86 0.13 -11.16
C LEU A 114 8.21 0.22 -11.88
N GLU A 115 8.95 -0.89 -11.99
CA GLU A 115 10.20 -0.93 -12.76
C GLU A 115 9.99 -0.77 -14.27
N LYS A 116 8.88 -1.26 -14.82
CA LYS A 116 8.55 -1.13 -16.26
C LYS A 116 8.18 0.28 -16.68
N ILE A 117 7.71 1.10 -15.74
CA ILE A 117 7.24 2.47 -16.00
C ILE A 117 8.27 3.54 -15.60
N LYS A 118 9.45 3.15 -15.09
CA LYS A 118 10.61 4.03 -15.01
C LYS A 118 11.11 4.36 -16.41
#